data_AF-A0A2T7NH68-F1
#
_entry.id   AF-A0A2T7NH68-F1
#
_cell.length_a   1.000
_cell.length_b   1.000
_cell.length_c   1.000
_cell.angle_alpha   90.00
_cell.angle_beta   90.00
_cell.angle_gamma   90.00
#
_symmetry.space_group_name_H-M   'P 1'
#
loop_
_entity.id
_entity.type
_entity.pdbx_description
1 polymer ?
#
loop_
_entity_poly.entity_id
_entity_poly.type
_entity_poly.pdbx_seq_one_letter_code
_entity_poly.pdbx_strand_id
1 'polypeptide(L)'
;MKGNEGEKSFVADCTIDYDFAFDDAMAAIGCTVYSFDPSMLDTADHKRGDRVFFKRIGISDKDDDHFVPRVDEYVQKRPAVNGWPMRRLQTILDLLGHRKEQLTVLKLDIEGYEWDVTRDLLDSGILSSVPQFLVEWHLFTDFPPRERVPDAVDTYFRLRDMGFQFFHFGRFFRRTPTSLIMQAQVAYLNTKRN
;
A
#
# COMPACT_ATOMS: atom_id res chain seq x y z
N MET A 1 -32.96 7.98 16.23
CA MET A 1 -31.60 8.33 16.68
C MET A 1 -30.82 8.73 15.44
N LYS A 2 -30.40 9.99 15.34
CA LYS A 2 -29.63 10.50 14.20
C LYS A 2 -28.19 10.00 14.37
N GLY A 3 -27.70 9.21 13.42
CA GLY A 3 -26.30 8.79 13.39
C GLY A 3 -25.42 10.01 13.12
N ASN A 4 -24.32 10.14 13.86
CA ASN A 4 -23.29 11.13 13.61
C ASN A 4 -22.85 11.06 12.14
N GLU A 5 -22.91 12.18 11.42
CA GLU A 5 -22.24 12.39 10.14
C GLU A 5 -20.73 12.58 10.39
N GLY A 6 -20.11 11.58 11.03
CA GLY A 6 -18.67 11.46 11.17
C GLY A 6 -18.04 11.01 9.85
N GLU A 7 -16.85 11.52 9.59
CA GLU A 7 -15.99 11.19 8.45
C GLU A 7 -16.03 9.69 8.12
N LYS A 8 -16.49 9.34 6.91
CA LYS A 8 -17.03 8.01 6.66
C LYS A 8 -15.97 6.90 6.58
N SER A 9 -14.70 7.22 6.32
CA SER A 9 -13.59 6.26 6.21
C SER A 9 -12.28 6.98 5.89
N PHE A 10 -11.19 6.64 6.60
CA PHE A 10 -9.82 7.05 6.26
C PHE A 10 -9.18 5.94 5.41
N VAL A 11 -8.71 6.30 4.21
CA VAL A 11 -8.15 5.40 3.20
C VAL A 11 -6.70 5.82 2.92
N ALA A 12 -5.79 4.86 2.92
CA ALA A 12 -4.42 5.04 2.44
C ALA A 12 -4.23 4.23 1.16
N ASP A 13 -3.94 4.91 0.05
CA ASP A 13 -3.56 4.28 -1.22
C ASP A 13 -2.08 4.55 -1.54
N CYS A 14 -1.30 3.49 -1.70
CA CYS A 14 0.14 3.56 -1.89
C CYS A 14 0.54 3.15 -3.31
N THR A 15 1.31 4.05 -3.93
CA THR A 15 1.86 4.01 -5.29
C THR A 15 0.76 3.98 -6.35
N ILE A 16 0.34 5.16 -6.78
CA ILE A 16 -0.81 5.35 -7.68
C ILE A 16 -0.40 5.53 -9.14
N ASP A 17 0.87 5.82 -9.45
CA ASP A 17 1.39 6.09 -10.79
C ASP A 17 0.48 7.02 -11.64
N TYR A 18 0.09 8.16 -11.05
CA TYR A 18 -0.81 9.15 -11.67
C TYR A 18 -2.25 8.68 -11.91
N ASP A 19 -2.62 7.45 -11.57
CA ASP A 19 -3.99 6.94 -11.64
C ASP A 19 -4.72 7.14 -10.31
N PHE A 20 -5.48 8.24 -10.22
CA PHE A 20 -6.33 8.55 -9.07
C PHE A 20 -7.73 7.93 -9.15
N ALA A 21 -8.01 6.99 -10.06
CA ALA A 21 -9.37 6.49 -10.27
C ALA A 21 -9.95 5.81 -9.02
N PHE A 22 -9.14 5.05 -8.28
CA PHE A 22 -9.56 4.45 -7.02
C PHE A 22 -9.82 5.52 -5.95
N ASP A 23 -8.89 6.47 -5.79
CA ASP A 23 -8.99 7.55 -4.82
C ASP A 23 -10.23 8.42 -5.06
N ASP A 24 -10.45 8.82 -6.32
CA ASP A 24 -11.59 9.62 -6.73
C ASP A 24 -12.90 8.85 -6.50
N ALA A 25 -12.94 7.53 -6.74
CA ALA A 25 -14.11 6.70 -6.45
C ALA A 25 -14.40 6.58 -4.94
N MET A 26 -13.37 6.40 -4.12
CA MET A 26 -13.51 6.36 -2.65
C MET A 26 -13.93 7.73 -2.09
N ALA A 27 -13.39 8.82 -2.64
CA ALA A 27 -13.81 10.17 -2.30
C ALA A 27 -15.28 10.43 -2.69
N ALA A 28 -15.73 9.93 -3.85
CA ALA A 28 -17.11 10.09 -4.31
C ALA A 28 -18.15 9.42 -3.39
N ILE A 29 -17.77 8.36 -2.68
CA ILE A 29 -18.62 7.72 -1.65
C ILE A 29 -18.46 8.34 -0.25
N GLY A 30 -17.65 9.40 -0.12
CA GLY A 30 -17.50 10.21 1.08
C GLY A 30 -16.32 9.84 1.97
N CYS A 31 -15.36 9.04 1.49
CA CYS A 31 -14.14 8.74 2.23
C CYS A 31 -13.15 9.90 2.17
N THR A 32 -12.31 10.04 3.19
CA THR A 32 -11.10 10.87 3.15
C THR A 32 -9.94 9.97 2.74
N VAL A 33 -9.26 10.32 1.64
CA VAL A 33 -8.24 9.49 1.00
C VAL A 33 -6.90 10.20 1.06
N TYR A 34 -5.87 9.47 1.47
CA TYR A 34 -4.48 9.89 1.37
C TYR A 34 -3.77 8.99 0.38
N SER A 35 -3.27 9.60 -0.69
CA SER A 35 -2.58 8.94 -1.78
C SER A 35 -1.09 9.20 -1.65
N PHE A 36 -0.28 8.16 -1.74
CA PHE A 36 1.16 8.21 -1.49
C PHE A 36 1.90 7.73 -2.72
N ASP A 37 2.78 8.53 -3.32
CA ASP A 37 3.65 8.06 -4.39
C ASP A 37 4.96 8.86 -4.44
N PRO A 38 6.10 8.23 -4.12
CA PRO A 38 7.39 8.93 -4.15
C PRO A 38 7.93 9.13 -5.58
N SER A 39 7.42 8.37 -6.57
CA SER A 39 7.90 8.36 -7.95
C SER A 39 7.32 9.49 -8.81
N MET A 40 6.26 10.17 -8.36
CA MET A 40 5.63 11.30 -9.07
C MET A 40 6.46 12.58 -8.90
N LEU A 41 7.67 12.60 -9.46
CA LEU A 41 8.71 13.63 -9.23
C LEU A 41 8.30 15.05 -9.65
N ASP A 42 7.31 15.19 -10.52
CA ASP A 42 6.77 16.48 -11.00
C ASP A 42 5.52 16.94 -10.22
N THR A 43 4.99 16.12 -9.30
CA THR A 43 3.69 16.35 -8.65
C THR A 43 3.89 16.69 -7.18
N ALA A 44 3.77 17.96 -6.80
CA ALA A 44 3.93 18.38 -5.40
C ALA A 44 2.80 17.81 -4.52
N ASP A 45 3.02 17.76 -3.21
CA ASP A 45 1.96 17.56 -2.23
C ASP A 45 0.80 18.50 -2.54
N HIS A 46 -0.39 17.96 -2.72
CA HIS A 46 -1.55 18.76 -3.04
C HIS A 46 -2.85 18.09 -2.59
N LYS A 47 -3.89 18.90 -2.52
CA LYS A 47 -5.25 18.43 -2.34
C LYS A 47 -5.90 18.31 -3.71
N ARG A 48 -6.50 17.16 -3.99
CA ARG A 48 -7.28 16.88 -5.20
C ARG A 48 -8.76 16.82 -4.80
N GLY A 49 -9.54 17.80 -5.26
CA GLY A 49 -10.92 17.99 -4.79
C GLY A 49 -10.99 18.26 -3.28
N ASP A 50 -12.05 17.78 -2.64
CA ASP A 50 -12.28 18.05 -1.21
C ASP A 50 -11.76 16.98 -0.26
N ARG A 51 -11.46 15.79 -0.77
CA ARG A 51 -11.29 14.59 0.05
C ARG A 51 -10.05 13.75 -0.26
N VAL A 52 -9.32 14.05 -1.34
CA VAL A 52 -8.09 13.34 -1.71
C VAL A 52 -6.88 14.22 -1.40
N PHE A 53 -5.94 13.68 -0.64
CA PHE A 53 -4.72 14.35 -0.21
C PHE A 53 -3.51 13.57 -0.74
N PHE A 54 -2.87 14.10 -1.77
CA PHE A 54 -1.67 13.51 -2.32
C PHE A 54 -0.43 13.92 -1.52
N LYS A 55 0.40 12.93 -1.20
CA LYS A 55 1.68 13.08 -0.51
C LYS A 55 2.79 12.39 -1.30
N ARG A 56 3.84 13.12 -1.64
CA ARG A 56 5.00 12.58 -2.37
C ARG A 56 5.98 11.89 -1.43
N ILE A 57 5.49 10.86 -0.75
CA ILE A 57 6.26 9.96 0.11
C ILE A 57 5.86 8.53 -0.24
N GLY A 58 6.75 7.58 -0.03
CA GLY A 58 6.45 6.16 -0.16
C GLY A 58 6.29 5.48 1.18
N ILE A 59 5.62 4.32 1.16
CA ILE A 59 5.52 3.42 2.31
C ILE A 59 6.64 2.38 2.24
N SER A 60 7.30 2.09 3.37
CA SER A 60 8.24 0.97 3.48
C SER A 60 8.24 0.35 4.88
N ASP A 61 9.00 -0.71 5.08
CA ASP A 61 9.23 -1.38 6.37
C ASP A 61 10.12 -0.57 7.33
N LYS A 62 10.71 0.53 6.84
CA LYS A 62 11.55 1.45 7.62
C LYS A 62 11.40 2.91 7.16
N ASP A 63 11.94 3.82 7.95
CA ASP A 63 12.08 5.22 7.54
C ASP A 63 13.44 5.39 6.84
N ASP A 64 13.44 5.92 5.63
CA ASP A 64 14.65 6.14 4.83
C ASP A 64 14.42 7.33 3.89
N ASP A 65 15.34 8.30 3.87
CA ASP A 65 15.28 9.46 2.97
C ASP A 65 16.04 9.24 1.65
N HIS A 66 16.83 8.17 1.56
CA HIS A 66 17.73 7.91 0.44
C HIS A 66 17.47 6.55 -0.22
N PHE A 67 16.24 6.05 -0.09
CA PHE A 67 15.87 4.76 -0.63
C PHE A 67 15.95 4.75 -2.16
N VAL A 68 16.67 3.77 -2.72
CA VAL A 68 16.75 3.54 -4.17
C VAL A 68 16.03 2.23 -4.48
N PRO A 69 14.90 2.26 -5.22
CA PRO A 69 14.14 1.08 -5.56
C PRO A 69 14.89 0.20 -6.58
N ARG A 70 14.46 -1.07 -6.70
CA ARG A 70 14.80 -1.94 -7.84
C ARG A 70 14.47 -1.21 -9.15
N VAL A 71 15.35 -1.31 -10.13
CA VAL A 71 15.15 -0.69 -11.45
C VAL A 71 14.19 -1.53 -12.29
N ASP A 72 12.93 -1.11 -12.35
CA ASP A 72 11.91 -1.60 -13.29
C ASP A 72 11.55 -0.55 -14.36
N GLU A 73 10.49 -0.78 -15.13
CA GLU A 73 10.09 0.13 -16.21
C GLU A 73 9.63 1.52 -15.71
N TYR A 74 9.09 1.61 -14.49
CA TYR A 74 8.65 2.86 -13.89
C TYR A 74 9.86 3.66 -13.38
N VAL A 75 10.76 3.00 -12.66
CA VAL A 75 12.00 3.60 -12.15
C VAL A 75 12.93 4.00 -13.30
N GLN A 76 12.96 3.26 -14.41
CA GLN A 76 13.70 3.65 -15.62
C GLN A 76 13.19 4.98 -16.20
N LYS A 77 11.88 5.20 -16.21
CA LYS A 77 11.26 6.45 -16.68
C LYS A 77 11.46 7.59 -15.68
N ARG A 78 11.46 7.29 -14.38
CA ARG A 78 11.55 8.28 -13.29
C ARG A 78 12.58 7.83 -12.23
N PRO A 79 13.89 7.97 -12.53
CA PRO A 79 14.92 7.46 -11.63
C PRO A 79 14.93 8.19 -10.28
N ALA A 80 15.08 7.42 -9.20
CA ALA A 80 15.24 7.94 -7.84
C ALA A 80 16.66 8.50 -7.60
N VAL A 81 17.09 9.50 -8.40
CA VAL A 81 18.48 10.01 -8.42
C VAL A 81 18.97 10.45 -7.04
N ASN A 82 18.10 11.06 -6.24
CA ASN A 82 18.41 11.54 -4.88
C ASN A 82 17.83 10.62 -3.79
N GLY A 83 17.36 9.43 -4.17
CA GLY A 83 16.54 8.57 -3.33
C GLY A 83 15.10 9.07 -3.18
N TRP A 84 14.25 8.19 -2.66
CA TRP A 84 12.86 8.46 -2.34
C TRP A 84 12.67 8.56 -0.82
N PRO A 85 11.84 9.51 -0.34
CA PRO A 85 11.45 9.56 1.06
C PRO A 85 10.44 8.46 1.35
N MET A 86 10.90 7.41 2.03
CA MET A 86 10.10 6.26 2.43
C MET A 86 9.86 6.29 3.93
N ARG A 87 8.67 5.88 4.34
CA ARG A 87 8.25 5.89 5.74
C ARG A 87 7.46 4.64 6.11
N ARG A 88 7.57 4.20 7.37
CA ARG A 88 6.64 3.23 7.94
C ARG A 88 5.24 3.82 8.00
N LEU A 89 4.20 2.97 7.90
CA LEU A 89 2.82 3.44 8.00
C LEU A 89 2.58 4.22 9.30
N GLN A 90 3.11 3.74 10.43
CA GLN A 90 2.99 4.46 11.70
C GLN A 90 3.58 5.88 11.62
N THR A 91 4.75 6.04 11.01
CA THR A 91 5.38 7.36 10.82
C THR A 91 4.53 8.25 9.92
N ILE A 92 3.94 7.71 8.85
CA ILE A 92 3.01 8.45 7.98
C ILE A 92 1.80 8.94 8.79
N LEU A 93 1.15 8.05 9.54
CA LEU A 93 -0.01 8.41 10.37
C LEU A 93 0.34 9.49 11.42
N ASP A 94 1.55 9.41 11.98
CA ASP A 94 2.06 10.40 12.93
C ASP A 94 2.26 11.77 12.28
N LEU A 95 2.85 11.82 11.08
CA LEU A 95 3.10 13.04 10.32
C LEU A 95 1.80 13.74 9.90
N LEU A 96 0.78 12.96 9.59
CA LEU A 96 -0.54 13.48 9.20
C LEU A 96 -1.43 13.84 10.40
N GLY A 97 -1.02 13.51 11.63
CA GLY A 97 -1.80 13.75 12.84
C GLY A 97 -2.96 12.75 13.05
N HIS A 98 -2.98 11.64 12.31
CA HIS A 98 -4.06 10.65 12.28
C HIS A 98 -3.88 9.48 13.27
N ARG A 99 -3.04 9.63 14.30
CA ARG A 99 -2.85 8.59 15.35
C ARG A 99 -4.12 8.09 16.01
N LYS A 100 -5.15 8.94 16.08
CA LYS A 100 -6.43 8.65 16.74
C LYS A 100 -7.52 8.24 15.76
N GLU A 101 -7.28 8.38 14.46
CA GLU A 101 -8.24 8.05 13.43
C GLU A 101 -8.07 6.60 13.01
N GLN A 102 -9.18 5.91 12.82
CA GLN A 102 -9.16 4.53 12.39
C GLN A 102 -8.94 4.47 10.89
N LEU A 103 -7.79 3.93 10.47
CA LEU A 103 -7.56 3.56 9.07
C LEU A 103 -8.52 2.43 8.70
N THR A 104 -9.43 2.72 7.77
CA THR A 104 -10.51 1.81 7.38
C THR A 104 -10.17 0.95 6.17
N VAL A 105 -9.33 1.47 5.27
CA VAL A 105 -8.85 0.77 4.07
C VAL A 105 -7.38 1.09 3.88
N LEU A 106 -6.57 0.06 3.71
CA LEU A 106 -5.18 0.18 3.29
C LEU A 106 -5.03 -0.54 1.94
N LYS A 107 -4.62 0.17 0.90
CA LYS A 107 -4.26 -0.37 -0.41
C LYS A 107 -2.74 -0.31 -0.61
N LEU A 108 -2.13 -1.42 -1.02
CA LEU A 108 -0.70 -1.53 -1.35
C LEU A 108 -0.51 -2.06 -2.77
N ASP A 109 0.20 -1.30 -3.58
CA ASP A 109 0.61 -1.66 -4.93
C ASP A 109 2.03 -1.10 -5.17
N ILE A 110 3.02 -1.65 -4.47
CA ILE A 110 4.35 -1.04 -4.30
C ILE A 110 5.44 -1.90 -4.95
N GLU A 111 5.13 -2.48 -6.10
CA GLU A 111 6.07 -3.11 -7.02
C GLU A 111 7.06 -4.07 -6.34
N GLY A 112 6.54 -4.98 -5.51
CA GLY A 112 7.30 -6.05 -4.85
C GLY A 112 7.49 -5.85 -3.36
N TYR A 113 7.55 -4.58 -2.92
CA TYR A 113 7.84 -4.27 -1.53
C TYR A 113 6.65 -4.59 -0.58
N GLU A 114 5.52 -5.08 -1.10
CA GLU A 114 4.36 -5.47 -0.31
C GLU A 114 4.70 -6.52 0.73
N TRP A 115 5.65 -7.42 0.43
CA TRP A 115 6.05 -8.50 1.33
C TRP A 115 6.70 -7.99 2.61
N ASP A 116 7.70 -7.11 2.47
CA ASP A 116 8.42 -6.55 3.61
C ASP A 116 7.54 -5.56 4.37
N VAL A 117 6.79 -4.71 3.66
CA VAL A 117 5.82 -3.79 4.29
C VAL A 117 4.75 -4.56 5.05
N THR A 118 4.15 -5.60 4.48
CA THR A 118 3.11 -6.36 5.18
C THR A 118 3.65 -7.07 6.41
N ARG A 119 4.89 -7.56 6.36
CA ARG A 119 5.55 -8.12 7.56
C ARG A 119 5.67 -7.06 8.66
N ASP A 120 6.12 -5.84 8.32
CA ASP A 120 6.18 -4.75 9.29
C ASP A 120 4.80 -4.38 9.85
N LEU A 121 3.77 -4.36 9.01
CA LEU A 121 2.38 -4.09 9.41
C LEU A 121 1.83 -5.17 10.35
N LEU A 122 2.21 -6.43 10.14
CA LEU A 122 1.87 -7.54 11.03
C LEU A 122 2.65 -7.48 12.34
N ASP A 123 3.95 -7.19 12.29
CA ASP A 123 4.85 -7.13 13.45
C ASP A 123 4.52 -5.95 14.38
N SER A 124 4.19 -4.79 13.79
CA SER A 124 3.73 -3.61 14.54
C SER A 124 2.31 -3.76 15.09
N GLY A 125 1.54 -4.74 14.59
CA GLY A 125 0.16 -4.98 14.98
C GLY A 125 -0.84 -3.96 14.43
N ILE A 126 -0.42 -2.95 13.66
CA ILE A 126 -1.30 -1.91 13.12
C ILE A 126 -2.40 -2.52 12.24
N LEU A 127 -2.07 -3.56 11.48
CA LEU A 127 -2.97 -4.23 10.56
C LEU A 127 -4.16 -4.91 11.26
N SER A 128 -4.02 -5.27 12.54
CA SER A 128 -5.10 -5.88 13.33
C SER A 128 -6.32 -4.97 13.48
N SER A 129 -6.11 -3.66 13.40
CA SER A 129 -7.15 -2.64 13.52
C SER A 129 -7.77 -2.23 12.18
N VAL A 130 -7.16 -2.63 11.05
CA VAL A 130 -7.56 -2.23 9.70
C VAL A 130 -8.66 -3.17 9.17
N PRO A 131 -9.87 -2.65 8.87
CA PRO A 131 -10.98 -3.41 8.34
C PRO A 131 -10.73 -4.12 7.02
N GLN A 132 -10.16 -3.41 6.06
CA GLN A 132 -9.99 -3.85 4.68
C GLN A 132 -8.56 -3.62 4.25
N PHE A 133 -7.93 -4.67 3.77
CA PHE A 133 -6.56 -4.64 3.28
C PHE A 133 -6.56 -5.11 1.83
N LEU A 134 -6.22 -4.21 0.91
CA LEU A 134 -6.12 -4.46 -0.51
C LEU A 134 -4.64 -4.48 -0.87
N VAL A 135 -4.21 -5.48 -1.61
CA VAL A 135 -2.79 -5.63 -1.94
C VAL A 135 -2.63 -6.30 -3.29
N GLU A 136 -1.71 -5.78 -4.10
CA GLU A 136 -1.23 -6.44 -5.30
C GLU A 136 0.08 -7.17 -5.00
N TRP A 137 0.01 -8.48 -4.81
CA TRP A 137 1.19 -9.29 -4.53
C TRP A 137 2.04 -9.43 -5.79
N HIS A 138 3.18 -8.74 -5.80
CA HIS A 138 4.16 -8.82 -6.87
C HIS A 138 5.20 -9.91 -6.61
N LEU A 139 5.39 -10.79 -7.59
CA LEU A 139 6.51 -11.72 -7.69
C LEU A 139 7.15 -11.57 -9.08
N PHE A 140 8.30 -10.93 -9.10
CA PHE A 140 9.15 -10.75 -10.27
C PHE A 140 10.20 -11.84 -10.37
N THR A 141 10.96 -11.81 -11.46
CA THR A 141 12.02 -12.79 -11.72
C THR A 141 13.15 -12.68 -10.71
N ASP A 142 13.42 -11.46 -10.27
CA ASP A 142 14.53 -11.05 -9.41
C ASP A 142 14.09 -10.52 -8.04
N PHE A 143 12.77 -10.41 -7.78
CA PHE A 143 12.26 -9.86 -6.54
C PHE A 143 10.87 -10.42 -6.15
N PRO A 144 10.61 -10.75 -4.87
CA PRO A 144 11.59 -10.85 -3.79
C PRO A 144 12.66 -11.91 -4.12
N PRO A 145 13.89 -11.79 -3.59
CA PRO A 145 14.92 -12.79 -3.79
C PRO A 145 14.43 -14.20 -3.42
N ARG A 146 14.92 -15.23 -4.11
CA ARG A 146 14.42 -16.61 -3.96
C ARG A 146 14.49 -17.10 -2.50
N GLU A 147 15.53 -16.71 -1.78
CA GLU A 147 15.74 -16.98 -0.36
C GLU A 147 14.69 -16.34 0.56
N ARG A 148 13.99 -15.29 0.09
CA ARG A 148 12.89 -14.59 0.78
C ARG A 148 11.51 -15.11 0.39
N VAL A 149 11.41 -16.10 -0.49
CA VAL A 149 10.10 -16.72 -0.82
C VAL A 149 9.46 -17.41 0.39
N PRO A 150 10.19 -18.16 1.24
CA PRO A 150 9.61 -18.70 2.48
C PRO A 150 9.03 -17.62 3.39
N ASP A 151 9.68 -16.46 3.45
CA ASP A 151 9.24 -15.28 4.18
C ASP A 151 7.91 -14.72 3.61
N ALA A 152 7.78 -14.62 2.30
CA ALA A 152 6.52 -14.23 1.65
C ALA A 152 5.37 -15.22 1.97
N VAL A 153 5.65 -16.53 1.97
CA VAL A 153 4.68 -17.56 2.33
C VAL A 153 4.25 -17.46 3.79
N ASP A 154 5.19 -17.24 4.72
CA ASP A 154 4.88 -16.99 6.13
C ASP A 154 3.96 -15.77 6.30
N THR A 155 4.30 -14.67 5.62
CA THR A 155 3.50 -13.42 5.63
C THR A 155 2.05 -13.69 5.20
N TYR A 156 1.87 -14.48 4.13
CA TYR A 156 0.54 -14.89 3.66
C TYR A 156 -0.26 -15.67 4.72
N PHE A 157 0.37 -16.62 5.41
CA PHE A 157 -0.31 -17.39 6.46
C PHE A 157 -0.60 -16.54 7.70
N ARG A 158 0.31 -15.67 8.10
CA ARG A 158 0.14 -14.75 9.23
C ARG A 158 -1.05 -13.80 9.04
N LEU A 159 -1.29 -13.31 7.82
CA LEU A 159 -2.49 -12.53 7.50
C LEU A 159 -3.78 -13.31 7.82
N ARG A 160 -3.84 -14.57 7.38
CA ARG A 160 -4.99 -15.44 7.64
C ARG A 160 -5.18 -15.70 9.13
N ASP A 161 -4.09 -15.96 9.84
CA ASP A 161 -4.13 -16.24 11.27
C ASP A 161 -4.62 -15.03 12.08
N MET A 162 -4.20 -13.81 11.67
CA MET A 162 -4.71 -12.54 12.18
C MET A 162 -6.21 -12.31 11.91
N GLY A 163 -6.79 -13.02 10.95
CA GLY A 163 -8.24 -12.99 10.66
C GLY A 163 -8.62 -12.39 9.32
N PHE A 164 -7.64 -12.09 8.45
CA PHE A 164 -7.92 -11.62 7.09
C PHE A 164 -8.40 -12.78 6.20
N GLN A 165 -9.57 -12.60 5.61
CA GLN A 165 -10.16 -13.50 4.62
C GLN A 165 -10.34 -12.74 3.31
N PHE A 166 -9.88 -13.30 2.19
CA PHE A 166 -10.09 -12.63 0.91
C PHE A 166 -11.56 -12.71 0.49
N PHE A 167 -12.10 -11.61 -0.04
CA PHE A 167 -13.41 -11.56 -0.68
C PHE A 167 -13.31 -11.23 -2.17
N HIS A 168 -12.13 -10.82 -2.64
CA HIS A 168 -11.81 -10.64 -4.04
C HIS A 168 -10.39 -11.16 -4.33
N PHE A 169 -10.22 -11.79 -5.49
CA PHE A 169 -8.95 -12.30 -5.97
C PHE A 169 -8.91 -12.19 -7.50
N GLY A 170 -7.97 -11.39 -8.00
CA GLY A 170 -7.59 -11.31 -9.41
C GLY A 170 -6.14 -11.78 -9.57
N ARG A 171 -5.82 -12.45 -10.69
CA ARG A 171 -4.45 -12.89 -10.97
C ARG A 171 -4.03 -12.49 -12.37
N PHE A 172 -2.85 -11.91 -12.47
CA PHE A 172 -2.17 -11.64 -13.72
C PHE A 172 -0.86 -12.45 -13.78
N PHE A 173 -0.59 -13.00 -14.96
CA PHE A 173 0.56 -13.86 -15.19
C PHE A 173 1.16 -13.54 -16.56
N ARG A 174 2.42 -13.10 -16.58
CA ARG A 174 3.16 -12.86 -17.82
C ARG A 174 4.48 -13.62 -17.76
N ARG A 175 4.71 -14.46 -18.77
CA ARG A 175 5.93 -15.25 -18.90
C ARG A 175 6.56 -15.05 -20.27
N THR A 176 7.86 -14.81 -20.28
CA THR A 176 8.72 -14.91 -21.45
C THR A 176 9.80 -15.98 -21.19
N PRO A 177 10.66 -16.33 -22.16
CA PRO A 177 11.76 -17.26 -21.92
C PRO A 177 12.73 -16.81 -20.83
N THR A 178 12.86 -15.50 -20.61
CA THR A 178 13.84 -14.89 -19.70
C THR A 178 13.22 -14.12 -18.53
N SER A 179 11.88 -14.00 -18.48
CA SER A 179 11.19 -13.30 -17.40
C SER A 179 9.89 -13.99 -16.97
N LEU A 180 9.62 -13.87 -15.69
CA LEU A 180 8.38 -14.23 -15.02
C LEU A 180 7.89 -13.03 -14.21
N ILE A 181 6.63 -12.65 -14.42
CA ILE A 181 5.90 -11.68 -13.61
C ILE A 181 4.60 -12.34 -13.18
N MET A 182 4.40 -12.44 -11.88
CA MET A 182 3.13 -12.84 -11.29
C MET A 182 2.64 -11.73 -10.39
N GLN A 183 1.38 -11.36 -10.60
CA GLN A 183 0.67 -10.36 -9.83
C GLN A 183 -0.63 -10.99 -9.32
N ALA A 184 -0.96 -10.74 -8.05
CA ALA A 184 -2.25 -11.13 -7.52
C ALA A 184 -2.87 -9.97 -6.75
N GLN A 185 -3.94 -9.40 -7.31
CA GLN A 185 -4.75 -8.39 -6.65
C GLN A 185 -5.70 -9.09 -5.68
N VAL A 186 -5.55 -8.82 -4.39
CA VAL A 186 -6.32 -9.48 -3.34
C VAL A 186 -6.93 -8.42 -2.44
N ALA A 187 -8.24 -8.53 -2.21
CA ALA A 187 -8.93 -7.72 -1.21
C ALA A 187 -9.31 -8.61 -0.04
N TYR A 188 -8.80 -8.27 1.14
CA TYR A 188 -9.05 -8.97 2.38
C TYR A 188 -9.99 -8.18 3.29
N LEU A 189 -10.86 -8.91 3.99
CA LEU A 189 -11.67 -8.43 5.09
C LEU A 189 -11.11 -9.01 6.40
N ASN A 190 -10.81 -8.15 7.37
CA ASN A 190 -10.45 -8.60 8.71
C ASN A 190 -11.72 -9.04 9.47
N THR A 191 -11.81 -10.32 9.82
CA THR A 191 -12.97 -10.94 10.48
C THR A 191 -12.83 -11.09 12.00
N LYS A 192 -11.66 -10.80 12.56
CA LYS A 192 -11.34 -10.98 14.00
C LYS A 192 -10.88 -9.68 14.68
N ARG A 193 -11.41 -8.54 14.25
CA ARG A 193 -11.01 -7.22 14.77
C ARG A 193 -11.24 -7.12 16.27
N ASN A 194 -10.27 -6.56 16.98
CA ASN A 194 -10.41 -6.12 18.38
C ASN A 194 -11.10 -4.76 18.44
#